data_AF-F7Q0S0-F1
#
_entry.id   AF-F7Q0S0-F1
#
_cell.length_a   1.000
_cell.length_b   1.000
_cell.length_c   1.000
_cell.angle_alpha   90.00
_cell.angle_beta   90.00
_cell.angle_gamma   90.00
#
_symmetry.space_group_name_H-M   'P 1'
#
loop_
_entity.id
_entity.type
_entity.pdbx_description
1 polymer ?
#
loop_
_entity_poly.entity_id
_entity_poly.type
_entity_poly.pdbx_seq_one_letter_code
_entity_poly.pdbx_strand_id
1 'polypeptide(L)'
;MKRNVYNYFSLFTILLFVLGIFNILFAWLGFLCMITPFIILVRQKKNKWCQNYCPRANLFSVLFTKTKTRKTPNWLKKPWVKTFFVYYFVINLFILIWSTFLVSQQFMNAMEAVRFMIAFRIPWQLPQFIHIPNISPWAVHLSFRIYSMMFSTTVIGLLLGFLYRPRTWCTVCPVMTISNKYLKVK
;
A
#
# COMPACT_ATOMS: atom_id res chain seq x y z
N MET A 1 0.55 18.25 -22.68
CA MET A 1 1.27 16.99 -22.96
C MET A 1 1.73 16.16 -21.74
N LYS A 2 1.42 16.50 -20.48
CA LYS A 2 1.84 15.70 -19.30
C LYS A 2 0.91 14.53 -18.90
N ARG A 3 -0.25 14.34 -19.56
CA ARG A 3 -1.25 13.32 -19.16
C ARG A 3 -0.81 11.86 -19.38
N ASN A 4 0.00 11.58 -20.41
CA ASN A 4 0.30 10.18 -20.79
C ASN A 4 1.12 9.43 -19.74
N VAL A 5 2.20 10.01 -19.22
CA VAL A 5 3.06 9.33 -18.23
C VAL A 5 2.30 9.07 -16.91
N TYR A 6 1.41 9.97 -16.50
CA TYR A 6 0.58 9.76 -15.31
C TYR A 6 -0.46 8.64 -15.53
N ASN A 7 -1.00 8.44 -16.73
CA ASN A 7 -1.97 7.35 -16.92
C ASN A 7 -1.33 5.95 -16.79
N TYR A 8 -0.08 5.76 -17.23
CA TYR A 8 0.59 4.45 -17.14
C TYR A 8 0.84 3.96 -15.70
N PHE A 9 1.30 4.84 -14.79
CA PHE A 9 1.54 4.43 -13.40
C PHE A 9 0.24 4.18 -12.61
N SER A 10 -0.86 4.84 -12.98
CA SER A 10 -2.17 4.52 -12.40
C SER A 10 -2.64 3.14 -12.84
N LEU A 11 -2.48 2.83 -14.13
CA LEU A 11 -2.79 1.53 -14.72
C LEU A 11 -2.05 0.41 -14.00
N PHE A 12 -0.78 0.62 -13.65
CA PHE A 12 0.03 -0.34 -12.90
C PHE A 12 -0.60 -0.74 -11.56
N THR A 13 -1.22 0.20 -10.81
CA THR A 13 -1.87 -0.13 -9.53
C THR A 13 -3.13 -0.96 -9.73
N ILE A 14 -3.95 -0.60 -10.71
CA ILE A 14 -5.19 -1.33 -11.05
C ILE A 14 -4.82 -2.75 -11.49
N LEU A 15 -3.82 -2.87 -12.36
CA LEU A 15 -3.32 -4.14 -12.86
C LEU A 15 -2.81 -5.01 -11.70
N LEU A 16 -2.05 -4.45 -10.75
CA LEU A 16 -1.60 -5.17 -9.54
C LEU A 16 -2.76 -5.75 -8.72
N PHE A 17 -3.85 -4.97 -8.52
CA PHE A 17 -5.02 -5.45 -7.78
C PHE A 17 -5.80 -6.51 -8.54
N VAL A 18 -5.98 -6.33 -9.84
CA VAL A 18 -6.67 -7.27 -10.72
C VAL A 18 -5.89 -8.60 -10.77
N LEU A 19 -4.57 -8.57 -10.98
CA LEU A 19 -3.74 -9.77 -10.95
C LEU A 19 -3.78 -10.48 -9.60
N GLY A 20 -3.81 -9.75 -8.48
CA GLY A 20 -3.90 -10.33 -7.15
C GLY A 20 -5.24 -11.02 -6.86
N ILE A 21 -6.32 -10.65 -7.56
CA ILE A 21 -7.62 -11.35 -7.51
C ILE A 21 -7.54 -12.66 -8.33
N PHE A 22 -6.86 -12.65 -9.47
CA PHE A 22 -6.69 -13.85 -10.30
C PHE A 22 -5.75 -14.88 -9.67
N ASN A 23 -4.63 -14.44 -9.10
CA ASN A 23 -3.69 -15.30 -8.38
C ASN A 23 -2.96 -14.49 -7.30
N ILE A 24 -3.07 -14.95 -6.05
CA ILE A 24 -2.51 -14.24 -4.90
C ILE A 24 -0.99 -14.09 -4.97
N LEU A 25 -0.28 -15.02 -5.63
CA LEU A 25 1.18 -14.99 -5.76
C LEU A 25 1.70 -13.71 -6.43
N PHE A 26 0.92 -13.10 -7.33
CA PHE A 26 1.32 -11.84 -7.96
C PHE A 26 1.40 -10.67 -6.96
N ALA A 27 0.86 -10.82 -5.75
CA ALA A 27 1.04 -9.85 -4.67
C ALA A 27 2.51 -9.63 -4.28
N TRP A 28 3.41 -10.56 -4.64
CA TRP A 28 4.86 -10.37 -4.51
C TRP A 28 5.38 -9.14 -5.24
N LEU A 29 4.76 -8.76 -6.37
CA LEU A 29 5.10 -7.50 -7.07
C LEU A 29 4.83 -6.26 -6.20
N GLY A 30 3.98 -6.40 -5.17
CA GLY A 30 3.76 -5.36 -4.16
C GLY A 30 5.02 -4.99 -3.38
N PHE A 31 5.99 -5.92 -3.22
CA PHE A 31 7.28 -5.60 -2.60
C PHE A 31 8.05 -4.54 -3.39
N LEU A 32 8.00 -4.60 -4.73
CA LEU A 32 8.63 -3.58 -5.56
C LEU A 32 8.09 -2.20 -5.17
N CYS A 33 6.77 -2.04 -5.04
CA CYS A 33 6.16 -0.78 -4.65
C CYS A 33 6.53 -0.32 -3.22
N MET A 34 6.84 -1.25 -2.31
CA MET A 34 7.27 -0.91 -0.94
C MET A 34 8.76 -0.57 -0.87
N ILE A 35 9.61 -1.20 -1.68
CA ILE A 35 11.06 -1.02 -1.66
C ILE A 35 11.49 0.20 -2.49
N THR A 36 10.88 0.42 -3.65
CA THR A 36 11.18 1.53 -4.56
C THR A 36 11.20 2.93 -3.91
N PRO A 37 10.29 3.33 -3.00
CA PRO A 37 10.40 4.63 -2.34
C PRO A 37 11.71 4.80 -1.57
N PHE A 38 12.18 3.75 -0.89
CA PHE A 38 13.41 3.81 -0.09
C PHE A 38 14.64 3.85 -0.99
N ILE A 39 14.68 3.06 -2.06
CA ILE A 39 15.77 3.11 -3.05
C ILE A 39 15.88 4.51 -3.67
N ILE A 40 14.76 5.09 -4.09
CA ILE A 40 14.76 6.43 -4.73
C ILE A 40 15.10 7.52 -3.72
N LEU A 41 14.68 7.39 -2.46
CA LEU A 41 15.04 8.32 -1.40
C LEU A 41 16.56 8.36 -1.17
N VAL A 42 17.20 7.18 -1.08
CA VAL A 42 18.65 7.07 -0.89
C VAL A 42 19.40 7.61 -2.11
N ARG A 43 18.97 7.27 -3.33
CA ARG A 43 19.66 7.70 -4.56
C ARG A 43 19.49 9.18 -4.89
N GLN A 44 18.30 9.74 -4.74
CA GLN A 44 18.00 11.09 -5.24
C GLN A 44 17.93 12.16 -4.14
N LYS A 45 17.97 11.77 -2.86
CA LYS A 45 17.85 12.68 -1.69
C LYS A 45 16.69 13.70 -1.81
N LYS A 46 15.64 13.32 -2.53
CA LYS A 46 14.47 14.15 -2.81
C LYS A 46 13.23 13.26 -2.80
N ASN A 47 12.09 13.80 -2.38
CA ASN A 47 10.81 13.11 -2.33
C ASN A 47 10.16 12.89 -3.72
N LYS A 48 10.96 12.58 -4.75
CA LYS A 48 10.44 12.39 -6.12
C LYS A 48 9.47 11.22 -6.22
N TRP A 49 9.61 10.21 -5.35
CA TRP A 49 8.67 9.10 -5.28
C TRP A 49 7.24 9.58 -5.04
N CYS A 50 7.01 10.30 -3.94
CA CYS A 50 5.69 10.79 -3.58
C CYS A 50 5.16 11.86 -4.56
N GLN A 51 6.04 12.58 -5.25
CA GLN A 51 5.65 13.63 -6.18
C GLN A 51 5.24 13.09 -7.56
N ASN A 52 6.02 12.16 -8.12
CA ASN A 52 5.93 11.74 -9.53
C ASN A 52 5.76 10.24 -9.77
N TYR A 53 6.26 9.37 -8.88
CA TYR A 53 6.32 7.92 -9.18
C TYR A 53 5.32 7.07 -8.39
N CYS A 54 4.70 7.61 -7.34
CA CYS A 54 3.80 6.84 -6.50
C CYS A 54 2.53 6.45 -7.29
N PRO A 55 2.35 5.16 -7.62
CA PRO A 55 1.35 4.75 -8.60
C PRO A 55 -0.08 4.91 -8.03
N ARG A 56 -0.27 4.68 -6.72
CA ARG A 56 -1.55 4.93 -6.02
C ARG A 56 -1.94 6.41 -5.88
N ALA A 57 -0.96 7.28 -5.61
CA ALA A 57 -1.24 8.72 -5.44
C ALA A 57 -1.65 9.34 -6.78
N ASN A 58 -1.08 8.79 -7.84
CA ASN A 58 -1.40 9.13 -9.19
C ASN A 58 -2.80 8.63 -9.60
N LEU A 59 -3.15 7.39 -9.23
CA LEU A 59 -4.50 6.84 -9.40
C LEU A 59 -5.57 7.75 -8.78
N PHE A 60 -5.41 8.20 -7.54
CA PHE A 60 -6.36 9.12 -6.92
C PHE A 60 -6.42 10.47 -7.63
N SER A 61 -5.28 10.97 -8.11
CA SER A 61 -5.27 12.23 -8.86
C SER A 61 -5.99 12.12 -10.20
N VAL A 62 -5.90 10.98 -10.90
CA VAL A 62 -6.62 10.73 -12.16
C VAL A 62 -8.12 10.59 -11.90
N LEU A 63 -8.52 9.74 -10.95
CA LEU A 63 -9.92 9.47 -10.61
C LEU A 63 -10.68 10.72 -10.14
N PHE A 64 -10.05 11.55 -9.30
CA PHE A 64 -10.71 12.71 -8.70
C PHE A 64 -10.28 14.05 -9.33
N THR A 65 -9.79 14.04 -10.59
CA THR A 65 -9.38 15.26 -11.32
C THR A 65 -10.50 16.29 -11.49
N LYS A 66 -11.75 15.84 -11.65
CA LYS A 66 -12.90 16.69 -11.98
C LYS A 66 -13.83 17.00 -10.79
N THR A 67 -13.63 16.37 -9.65
CA THR A 67 -14.47 16.54 -8.46
C THR A 67 -14.02 17.75 -7.62
N LYS A 68 -14.96 18.62 -7.24
CA LYS A 68 -14.69 19.72 -6.28
C LYS A 68 -14.44 19.15 -4.89
N THR A 69 -13.18 18.87 -4.59
CA THR A 69 -12.76 18.27 -3.32
C THR A 69 -12.66 19.28 -2.18
N ARG A 70 -13.16 18.94 -0.99
CA ARG A 70 -13.01 19.75 0.23
C ARG A 70 -11.52 19.88 0.64
N LYS A 71 -11.18 20.97 1.34
CA LYS A 71 -9.82 21.18 1.89
C LYS A 71 -9.46 20.04 2.84
N THR A 72 -8.18 19.69 2.88
CA THR A 72 -7.69 18.64 3.79
C THR A 72 -7.92 19.03 5.25
N PRO A 73 -8.53 18.16 6.07
CA PRO A 73 -8.86 18.50 7.44
C PRO A 73 -7.58 18.71 8.25
N ASN A 74 -7.58 19.71 9.13
CA ASN A 74 -6.38 20.06 9.90
C ASN A 74 -5.98 18.97 10.91
N TRP A 75 -6.94 18.13 11.36
CA TRP A 75 -6.65 17.00 12.24
C TRP A 75 -5.70 15.98 11.59
N LEU A 76 -5.82 15.70 10.29
CA LEU A 76 -4.93 14.78 9.57
C LEU A 76 -3.49 15.31 9.48
N LYS A 77 -3.28 16.63 9.57
CA LYS A 77 -1.95 17.23 9.49
C LYS A 77 -1.20 17.17 10.83
N LYS A 78 -1.89 16.88 11.93
CA LYS A 78 -1.29 16.85 13.27
C LYS A 78 -0.14 15.82 13.33
N PRO A 79 0.95 16.14 14.05
CA PRO A 79 2.13 15.27 14.11
C PRO A 79 1.80 13.90 14.72
N TRP A 80 0.92 13.85 15.72
CA TRP A 80 0.48 12.61 16.34
C TRP A 80 -0.15 11.62 15.34
N VAL A 81 -1.03 12.10 14.45
CA VAL A 81 -1.68 11.24 13.44
C VAL A 81 -0.63 10.66 12.49
N LYS A 82 0.30 11.49 12.00
CA LYS A 82 1.39 11.01 11.12
C LYS A 82 2.24 9.94 11.80
N THR A 83 2.61 10.16 13.05
CA THR A 83 3.41 9.22 13.85
C THR A 83 2.66 7.91 14.09
N PHE A 84 1.36 7.96 14.37
CA PHE A 84 0.51 6.77 14.51
C PHE A 84 0.56 5.88 13.27
N PHE A 85 0.37 6.44 12.07
CA PHE A 85 0.41 5.66 10.83
C PHE A 85 1.81 5.10 10.51
N VAL A 86 2.88 5.78 10.92
CA VAL A 86 4.25 5.25 10.82
C VAL A 86 4.44 4.03 11.73
N TYR A 87 4.05 4.13 13.01
CA TYR A 87 4.13 2.98 13.92
C TYR A 87 3.28 1.81 13.43
N TYR A 88 2.06 2.07 13.00
CA TYR A 88 1.18 1.05 12.42
C TYR A 88 1.85 0.34 11.21
N PHE A 89 2.50 1.10 10.32
CA PHE A 89 3.20 0.54 9.17
C PHE A 89 4.40 -0.33 9.58
N VAL A 90 5.21 0.12 10.54
CA VAL A 90 6.38 -0.63 11.04
C VAL A 90 5.95 -1.92 11.75
N ILE A 91 4.93 -1.85 12.61
CA ILE A 91 4.36 -3.02 13.28
C ILE A 91 3.80 -4.00 12.25
N ASN A 92 3.11 -3.52 11.22
CA ASN A 92 2.59 -4.39 10.15
C ASN A 92 3.71 -5.13 9.40
N LEU A 93 4.80 -4.44 9.05
CA LEU A 93 5.97 -5.05 8.43
C LEU A 93 6.65 -6.07 9.36
N PHE A 94 6.78 -5.75 10.64
CA PHE A 94 7.35 -6.68 11.62
C PHE A 94 6.51 -7.96 11.74
N ILE A 95 5.19 -7.83 11.89
CA ILE A 95 4.30 -8.99 11.96
C ILE A 95 4.35 -9.78 10.65
N LEU A 96 4.43 -9.13 9.48
CA LEU A 96 4.57 -9.81 8.19
C LEU A 96 5.81 -10.70 8.16
N ILE A 97 6.98 -10.16 8.52
CA ILE A 97 8.24 -10.91 8.54
C ILE A 97 8.17 -12.04 9.58
N TRP A 98 7.76 -11.72 10.81
CA TRP A 98 7.68 -12.68 11.91
C TRP A 98 6.73 -13.85 11.61
N SER A 99 5.54 -13.55 11.11
CA SER A 99 4.55 -14.57 10.80
C SER A 99 4.91 -15.40 9.56
N THR A 100 5.62 -14.83 8.58
CA THR A 100 6.15 -15.61 7.45
C THR A 100 7.26 -16.55 7.91
N PHE A 101 8.13 -16.09 8.81
CA PHE A 101 9.17 -16.92 9.40
C PHE A 101 8.60 -18.11 10.18
N LEU A 102 7.56 -17.90 11.00
CA LEU A 102 6.88 -18.97 11.73
C LEU A 102 6.23 -20.02 10.82
N VAL A 103 5.63 -19.59 9.70
CA VAL A 103 5.04 -20.52 8.71
C VAL A 103 6.14 -21.28 7.96
N SER A 104 7.29 -20.65 7.69
CA SER A 104 8.45 -21.33 7.10
C SER A 104 8.98 -22.45 8.00
N GLN A 105 8.96 -22.24 9.31
CA GLN A 105 9.38 -23.22 10.31
C GLN A 105 8.28 -24.25 10.64
N GLN A 106 7.15 -24.24 9.91
CA GLN A 106 5.98 -25.11 10.10
C GLN A 106 5.33 -25.04 11.49
N PHE A 107 5.65 -24.02 12.32
CA PHE A 107 5.03 -23.83 13.63
C PHE A 107 3.55 -23.40 13.53
N MET A 108 3.13 -22.91 12.36
CA MET A 108 1.79 -22.36 12.11
C MET A 108 1.34 -22.67 10.67
N ASN A 109 0.06 -23.02 10.48
CA ASN A 109 -0.53 -23.19 9.15
C ASN A 109 -0.69 -21.84 8.43
N ALA A 110 -0.65 -21.87 7.09
CA ALA A 110 -0.84 -20.69 6.26
C ALA A 110 -2.28 -20.15 6.44
N MET A 111 -2.40 -18.89 6.88
CA MET A 111 -3.70 -18.22 6.95
C MET A 111 -4.02 -17.51 5.63
N GLU A 112 -5.03 -18.02 4.93
CA GLU A 112 -5.50 -17.51 3.64
C GLU A 112 -6.61 -16.44 3.79
N ALA A 113 -6.43 -15.52 4.74
CA ALA A 113 -7.46 -14.52 5.07
C ALA A 113 -6.97 -13.08 4.89
N VAL A 114 -7.76 -12.27 4.17
CA VAL A 114 -7.53 -10.84 4.03
C VAL A 114 -7.98 -10.12 5.31
N ARG A 115 -7.08 -9.30 5.87
CA ARG A 115 -7.31 -8.50 7.09
C ARG A 115 -7.32 -7.02 6.79
N PHE A 116 -8.46 -6.37 6.94
CA PHE A 116 -8.54 -4.93 6.93
C PHE A 116 -7.86 -4.34 8.17
N MET A 117 -6.82 -3.54 7.94
CA MET A 117 -6.02 -2.87 8.98
C MET A 117 -5.58 -3.76 10.16
N ILE A 118 -5.19 -5.01 9.91
CA ILE A 118 -4.81 -6.03 10.92
C ILE A 118 -5.99 -6.51 11.79
N ALA A 119 -6.96 -5.65 12.12
CA ALA A 119 -8.00 -5.90 13.13
C ALA A 119 -9.25 -6.61 12.58
N PHE A 120 -9.73 -6.24 11.39
CA PHE A 120 -10.96 -6.82 10.85
C PHE A 120 -10.63 -7.91 9.83
N ARG A 121 -10.93 -9.16 10.13
CA ARG A 121 -10.94 -10.23 9.11
C ARG A 121 -12.13 -9.96 8.21
N ILE A 122 -11.90 -9.71 6.93
CA ILE A 122 -13.00 -9.57 5.99
C ILE A 122 -13.57 -10.99 5.80
N PRO A 123 -14.88 -11.22 6.01
CA PRO A 123 -15.49 -12.54 5.87
C PRO A 123 -15.53 -13.04 4.42
N TRP A 124 -15.17 -12.19 3.47
CA TRP A 124 -15.10 -12.51 2.05
C TRP A 124 -13.80 -13.28 1.75
N GLN A 125 -13.93 -14.57 1.45
CA GLN A 125 -12.84 -15.35 0.87
C GLN A 125 -12.57 -14.83 -0.54
N LEU A 126 -11.32 -14.46 -0.83
CA LEU A 126 -10.94 -14.08 -2.19
C LEU A 126 -11.18 -15.30 -3.11
N PRO A 127 -11.94 -15.17 -4.20
CA PRO A 127 -12.09 -16.25 -5.16
C PRO A 127 -10.74 -16.48 -5.82
N GLN A 128 -10.02 -17.50 -5.37
CA GLN A 128 -8.76 -17.90 -6.00
C GLN A 128 -9.10 -18.71 -7.26
N PHE A 129 -9.04 -18.06 -8.42
CA PHE A 129 -9.40 -18.70 -9.69
C PHE A 129 -8.36 -19.72 -10.17
N ILE A 130 -7.13 -19.67 -9.64
CA ILE A 130 -6.01 -20.54 -10.03
C ILE A 130 -5.35 -21.08 -8.75
N HIS A 131 -5.66 -22.32 -8.39
CA HIS A 131 -4.91 -23.08 -7.39
C HIS A 131 -3.82 -23.87 -8.10
N ILE A 132 -2.56 -23.44 -7.97
CA ILE A 132 -1.44 -24.24 -8.48
C ILE A 132 -1.14 -25.30 -7.40
N PRO A 133 -1.23 -26.59 -7.71
CA PRO A 133 -0.86 -27.63 -6.77
C PRO A 133 0.64 -27.55 -6.44
N ASN A 134 1.00 -27.75 -5.18
CA ASN A 134 2.39 -27.85 -4.67
C ASN A 134 3.16 -26.53 -4.45
N ILE A 135 2.51 -25.43 -4.06
CA ILE A 135 3.20 -24.21 -3.65
C ILE A 135 3.54 -24.22 -2.15
N SER A 136 4.69 -23.63 -1.81
CA SER A 136 5.12 -23.45 -0.42
C SER A 136 4.10 -22.64 0.41
N PRO A 137 3.64 -23.15 1.57
CA PRO A 137 2.64 -22.47 2.41
C PRO A 137 3.03 -21.06 2.85
N TRP A 138 4.33 -20.81 3.04
CA TRP A 138 4.85 -19.51 3.43
C TRP A 138 4.67 -18.45 2.34
N ALA A 139 4.82 -18.81 1.06
CA ALA A 139 4.71 -17.88 -0.06
C ALA A 139 3.26 -17.43 -0.24
N VAL A 140 2.30 -18.33 -0.04
CA VAL A 140 0.86 -18.03 -0.05
C VAL A 140 0.52 -17.08 1.10
N HIS A 141 0.92 -17.41 2.32
CA HIS A 141 0.65 -16.60 3.50
C HIS A 141 1.24 -15.17 3.39
N LEU A 142 2.48 -15.06 2.90
CA LEU A 142 3.13 -13.77 2.65
C LEU A 142 2.37 -12.94 1.60
N SER A 143 1.90 -13.60 0.54
CA SER A 143 1.16 -12.93 -0.53
C SER A 143 -0.14 -12.31 -0.03
N PHE A 144 -0.91 -13.07 0.77
CA PHE A 144 -2.14 -12.57 1.40
C PHE A 144 -1.88 -11.36 2.30
N ARG A 145 -0.80 -11.38 3.09
CA ARG A 145 -0.42 -10.28 3.97
C ARG A 145 -0.13 -8.98 3.19
N ILE A 146 0.66 -9.08 2.12
CA ILE A 146 1.01 -7.92 1.29
C ILE A 146 -0.24 -7.37 0.60
N TYR A 147 -1.02 -8.26 -0.02
CA TYR A 147 -2.24 -7.87 -0.71
C TYR A 147 -3.19 -7.14 0.24
N SER A 148 -3.38 -7.68 1.44
CA SER A 148 -4.22 -7.08 2.49
C SER A 148 -3.76 -5.69 2.93
N MET A 149 -2.45 -5.50 3.06
CA MET A 149 -1.86 -4.22 3.42
C MET A 149 -2.06 -3.18 2.30
N MET A 150 -1.81 -3.57 1.05
CA MET A 150 -2.02 -2.68 -0.09
C MET A 150 -3.50 -2.33 -0.26
N PHE A 151 -4.38 -3.33 -0.19
CA PHE A 151 -5.82 -3.16 -0.32
C PHE A 151 -6.37 -2.18 0.72
N SER A 152 -6.09 -2.42 2.01
CA SER A 152 -6.57 -1.55 3.09
C SER A 152 -6.13 -0.10 2.92
N THR A 153 -4.85 0.14 2.60
CA THR A 153 -4.35 1.51 2.38
C THR A 153 -4.91 2.17 1.13
N THR A 154 -5.22 1.41 0.08
CA THR A 154 -5.86 1.93 -1.14
C THR A 154 -7.31 2.28 -0.89
N VAL A 155 -8.06 1.46 -0.18
CA VAL A 155 -9.46 1.74 0.21
C VAL A 155 -9.53 3.02 1.05
N ILE A 156 -8.69 3.16 2.08
CA ILE A 156 -8.64 4.37 2.92
C ILE A 156 -8.25 5.59 2.06
N GLY A 157 -7.27 5.41 1.18
CA GLY A 157 -6.83 6.47 0.26
C GLY A 157 -7.93 6.92 -0.71
N LEU A 158 -8.75 5.98 -1.20
CA LEU A 158 -9.86 6.23 -2.10
C LEU A 158 -10.99 6.96 -1.37
N LEU A 159 -11.36 6.51 -0.16
CA LEU A 159 -12.36 7.18 0.68
C LEU A 159 -11.95 8.62 1.00
N LEU A 160 -10.71 8.83 1.42
CA LEU A 160 -10.19 10.17 1.70
C LEU A 160 -10.04 11.03 0.43
N GLY A 161 -9.70 10.42 -0.70
CA GLY A 161 -9.58 11.09 -1.99
C GLY A 161 -10.93 11.47 -2.59
N PHE A 162 -11.99 10.73 -2.29
CA PHE A 162 -13.36 11.05 -2.66
C PHE A 162 -13.92 12.21 -1.82
N LEU A 163 -13.70 12.18 -0.50
CA LEU A 163 -14.23 13.18 0.43
C LEU A 163 -13.44 14.50 0.43
N TYR A 164 -12.12 14.40 0.30
CA TYR A 164 -11.17 15.52 0.34
C TYR A 164 -10.32 15.54 -0.92
N ARG A 165 -9.15 16.20 -0.90
CA ARG A 165 -8.26 16.27 -2.06
C ARG A 165 -7.70 14.89 -2.47
N PRO A 166 -7.40 14.66 -3.76
CA PRO A 166 -6.87 13.37 -4.23
C PRO A 166 -5.56 12.93 -3.55
N ARG A 167 -4.76 13.88 -3.05
CA ARG A 167 -3.50 13.61 -2.34
C ARG A 167 -3.60 13.72 -0.81
N THR A 168 -4.81 13.62 -0.25
CA THR A 168 -5.00 13.71 1.21
C THR A 168 -4.31 12.57 1.94
N TRP A 169 -4.37 11.35 1.42
CA TRP A 169 -3.64 10.22 2.02
C TRP A 169 -2.12 10.41 2.04
N CYS A 170 -1.56 11.09 1.04
CA CYS A 170 -0.12 11.34 0.95
C CYS A 170 0.42 12.20 2.10
N THR A 171 -0.42 13.00 2.78
CA THR A 171 0.03 13.85 3.90
C THR A 171 0.26 13.06 5.18
N VAL A 172 -0.41 11.91 5.34
CA VAL A 172 -0.34 11.04 6.52
C VAL A 172 0.40 9.73 6.22
N CYS A 173 0.61 9.45 4.92
CA CYS A 173 1.34 8.28 4.44
C CYS A 173 2.66 8.07 5.22
N PRO A 174 2.92 6.83 5.70
CA PRO A 174 4.12 6.53 6.48
C PRO A 174 5.40 6.80 5.69
N VAL A 175 5.41 6.46 4.39
CA VAL A 175 6.53 6.68 3.48
C VAL A 175 6.87 8.17 3.37
N MET A 176 5.86 9.05 3.22
CA MET A 176 6.10 10.49 3.12
C MET A 176 6.63 11.06 4.43
N THR A 177 6.09 10.59 5.56
CA THR A 177 6.51 11.04 6.90
C THR A 177 7.97 10.64 7.19
N ILE A 178 8.35 9.39 6.89
CA ILE A 178 9.73 8.90 7.04
C ILE A 178 10.68 9.68 6.11
N SER A 179 10.27 9.87 4.86
CA SER A 179 11.06 10.57 3.85
C SER A 179 11.31 12.03 4.22
N ASN A 180 10.29 12.75 4.70
CA ASN A 180 10.44 14.11 5.20
C ASN A 180 11.39 14.20 6.41
N LYS A 181 11.27 13.25 7.35
CA LYS A 181 12.15 13.17 8.52
C LYS A 181 13.61 12.92 8.11
N TYR A 182 13.84 12.03 7.15
CA TYR A 182 15.18 11.74 6.63
C TYR A 182 15.80 12.93 5.92
N LEU A 183 15.04 13.63 5.08
CA LEU A 183 15.52 14.81 4.35
C LEU A 183 15.57 16.09 5.20
N LYS A 184 15.21 16.02 6.49
CA LYS A 184 15.07 17.19 7.39
C LYS A 184 14.24 18.33 6.79
N VAL A 185 13.29 18.00 5.92
CA VAL A 185 12.38 18.98 5.31
C VAL A 185 11.32 19.31 6.36
N LYS A 186 11.41 20.51 6.94
CA LYS A 186 10.42 21.07 7.87
C LYS A 186 9.10 21.36 7.16
#